data_AF-A0A4U0SPF1-F1
#
_entry.id   AF-A0A4U0SPF1-F1
#
_cell.length_a   1.000
_cell.length_b   1.000
_cell.length_c   1.000
_cell.angle_alpha   90.00
_cell.angle_beta   90.00
_cell.angle_gamma   90.00
#
_symmetry.space_group_name_H-M   'P 1'
#
loop_
_entity.id
_entity.type
_entity.pdbx_description
1 polymer ?
#
loop_
_entity_poly.entity_id
_entity_poly.type
_entity_poly.pdbx_seq_one_letter_code
_entity_poly.pdbx_strand_id
1 'polypeptide(L)'
;MTSLPGNIELLRLYRSGRSDKEIAAEFGVTVQAVNWRLGQLGIQRHPHKQAATAIIEAVWPADKYRRNLYTSLSRGQRLFTFLRRRLDDPMLGPRQFRMAFGFEREVRERGVVLHLEPGAAEPWIWLPRDSGDDQMVIRWPEGRVKPTGKLLEPLDLPPEPWED
;
A
#
# COMPACT_ATOMS: atom_id res chain seq x y z
N MET A 1 -5.33 -19.31 30.65
CA MET A 1 -6.25 -19.72 29.58
C MET A 1 -5.82 -18.97 28.32
N THR A 2 -5.52 -19.68 27.24
CA THR A 2 -4.97 -19.10 26.01
C THR A 2 -6.02 -19.25 24.91
N SER A 3 -7.07 -18.42 24.96
CA SER A 3 -8.14 -18.46 23.97
C SER A 3 -8.59 -17.06 23.63
N LEU A 4 -8.78 -16.81 22.34
CA LEU A 4 -9.30 -15.57 21.80
C LEU A 4 -10.75 -15.36 22.32
N PRO A 5 -11.17 -14.11 22.57
CA PRO A 5 -12.53 -13.85 23.02
C PRO A 5 -13.56 -14.24 21.96
N GLY A 6 -14.80 -14.46 22.38
CA GLY A 6 -15.92 -14.67 21.46
C GLY A 6 -16.11 -13.48 20.52
N ASN A 7 -16.76 -13.70 19.36
CA ASN A 7 -16.90 -12.69 18.31
C ASN A 7 -17.51 -11.37 18.83
N ILE A 8 -18.51 -11.44 19.70
CA ILE A 8 -19.17 -10.25 20.29
C ILE A 8 -18.18 -9.43 21.11
N GLU A 9 -17.37 -10.10 21.94
CA GLU A 9 -16.39 -9.44 22.80
C GLU A 9 -15.23 -8.87 21.98
N LEU A 10 -14.77 -9.60 20.96
CA LEU A 10 -13.77 -9.10 20.02
C LEU A 10 -14.24 -7.82 19.29
N LEU A 11 -15.51 -7.79 18.86
CA LEU A 11 -16.11 -6.59 18.27
C LEU A 11 -16.21 -5.43 19.25
N ARG A 12 -16.57 -5.70 20.50
CA ARG A 12 -16.62 -4.69 21.56
C ARG A 12 -15.24 -4.07 21.80
N LEU A 13 -14.20 -4.90 21.89
CA LEU A 13 -12.81 -4.45 22.07
C LEU A 13 -12.31 -3.65 20.85
N TYR A 14 -12.64 -4.10 19.65
CA TYR A 14 -12.31 -3.36 18.43
C TYR A 14 -12.97 -1.97 18.41
N ARG A 15 -14.28 -1.91 18.69
CA ARG A 15 -15.05 -0.65 18.69
C ARG A 15 -14.63 0.31 19.80
N SER A 16 -14.09 -0.20 20.91
CA SER A 16 -13.52 0.64 21.98
C SER A 16 -12.13 1.18 21.66
N GLY A 17 -11.59 0.90 20.47
CA GLY A 17 -10.31 1.43 20.01
C GLY A 17 -9.09 0.63 20.43
N ARG A 18 -9.25 -0.51 21.12
CA ARG A 18 -8.13 -1.40 21.46
C ARG A 18 -7.41 -1.86 20.21
N SER A 19 -6.09 -1.84 20.21
CA SER A 19 -5.23 -2.36 19.15
C SER A 19 -5.16 -3.90 19.17
N ASP A 20 -4.77 -4.51 18.06
CA ASP A 20 -4.61 -5.97 18.00
C ASP A 20 -3.53 -6.47 18.97
N LYS A 21 -2.52 -5.64 19.27
CA LYS A 21 -1.47 -5.97 20.25
C LYS A 21 -2.01 -6.00 21.67
N GLU A 22 -2.86 -5.04 22.04
CA GLU A 22 -3.49 -5.01 23.35
C GLU A 22 -4.45 -6.19 23.52
N ILE A 23 -5.27 -6.48 22.51
CA ILE A 23 -6.18 -7.64 22.53
C ILE A 23 -5.36 -8.94 22.61
N ALA A 24 -4.29 -9.06 21.82
CA ALA A 24 -3.42 -10.23 21.85
C ALA A 24 -2.80 -10.46 23.24
N ALA A 25 -2.27 -9.40 23.85
CA ALA A 25 -1.67 -9.45 25.18
C ALA A 25 -2.70 -9.81 26.27
N GLU A 26 -3.91 -9.24 26.20
CA GLU A 26 -4.99 -9.46 27.17
C GLU A 26 -5.45 -10.92 27.19
N PHE A 27 -5.49 -11.58 26.03
CA PHE A 27 -5.99 -12.96 25.89
C PHE A 27 -4.86 -14.01 25.73
N GLY A 28 -3.60 -13.58 25.80
CA GLY A 28 -2.44 -14.46 25.62
C GLY A 28 -2.32 -15.08 24.22
N VAL A 29 -2.93 -14.48 23.20
CA VAL A 29 -2.94 -14.97 21.81
C VAL A 29 -1.96 -14.19 20.94
N THR A 30 -1.74 -14.63 19.70
CA THR A 30 -0.93 -13.87 18.74
C THR A 30 -1.75 -12.74 18.11
N VAL A 31 -1.07 -11.65 17.73
CA VAL A 31 -1.66 -10.57 16.93
C VAL A 31 -2.26 -11.09 15.62
N GLN A 32 -1.62 -12.11 15.02
CA GLN A 32 -2.11 -12.77 13.81
C GLN A 32 -3.46 -13.46 14.04
N ALA A 33 -3.66 -14.13 15.18
CA ALA A 33 -4.93 -14.76 15.51
C ALA A 33 -6.06 -13.73 15.67
N VAL A 34 -5.76 -12.58 16.31
CA VAL A 34 -6.70 -11.45 16.44
C VAL A 34 -7.06 -10.89 15.07
N ASN A 35 -6.06 -10.61 14.24
CA ASN A 35 -6.25 -10.08 12.90
C ASN A 35 -7.05 -11.02 12.01
N TRP A 36 -6.72 -12.32 12.02
CA TRP A 36 -7.45 -13.34 11.28
C TRP A 36 -8.92 -13.38 11.70
N ARG A 37 -9.20 -13.35 13.01
CA ARG A 37 -10.59 -13.38 13.50
C ARG A 37 -11.37 -12.11 13.14
N LEU A 38 -10.75 -10.94 13.23
CA LEU A 38 -11.36 -9.69 12.76
C LEU A 38 -11.64 -9.73 11.25
N GLY A 39 -10.72 -10.30 10.47
CA GLY A 39 -10.90 -10.51 9.02
C GLY A 39 -12.09 -11.42 8.70
N GLN A 40 -12.29 -12.51 9.45
CA GLN A 40 -13.48 -13.37 9.33
C GLN A 40 -14.80 -12.63 9.65
N LEU A 41 -14.74 -11.52 10.39
CA LEU A 41 -15.87 -10.65 10.70
C LEU A 41 -16.02 -9.49 9.70
N GLY A 42 -15.23 -9.48 8.61
CA GLY A 42 -15.23 -8.42 7.61
C GLY A 42 -14.56 -7.11 8.08
N ILE A 43 -13.82 -7.14 9.20
CA ILE A 43 -13.16 -5.95 9.76
C ILE A 43 -11.73 -5.86 9.26
N GLN A 44 -11.44 -4.74 8.62
CA GLN A 44 -10.09 -4.36 8.21
C GLN A 44 -9.65 -3.11 8.96
N ARG A 45 -8.61 -3.23 9.80
CA ARG A 45 -8.09 -2.08 10.56
C ARG A 45 -7.42 -1.00 9.72
N HIS A 46 -6.79 -1.42 8.63
CA HIS A 46 -5.97 -0.54 7.79
C HIS A 46 -6.39 -0.70 6.32
N PRO A 47 -7.63 -0.31 5.98
CA PRO A 47 -8.19 -0.57 4.65
C PRO A 47 -7.35 0.07 3.54
N HIS A 48 -6.89 1.32 3.71
CA HIS A 48 -6.07 2.00 2.70
C HIS A 48 -4.68 1.38 2.53
N LYS A 49 -4.06 0.90 3.62
CA LYS A 49 -2.79 0.16 3.51
C LYS A 49 -2.98 -1.14 2.74
N GLN A 50 -4.06 -1.88 3.03
CA GLN A 50 -4.37 -3.13 2.33
C GLN A 50 -4.69 -2.88 0.85
N ALA A 51 -5.47 -1.85 0.55
CA ALA A 51 -5.75 -1.43 -0.82
C ALA A 51 -4.46 -1.06 -1.56
N ALA A 52 -3.58 -0.24 -0.99
CA ALA A 52 -2.28 0.07 -1.58
C ALA A 52 -1.43 -1.19 -1.80
N THR A 53 -1.41 -2.13 -0.84
CA THR A 53 -0.71 -3.42 -1.00
C THR A 53 -1.29 -4.26 -2.14
N ALA A 54 -2.61 -4.30 -2.27
CA ALA A 54 -3.32 -5.04 -3.33
C ALA A 54 -3.05 -4.44 -4.72
N ILE A 55 -2.99 -3.10 -4.83
CA ILE A 55 -2.59 -2.41 -6.06
C ILE A 55 -1.18 -2.84 -6.46
N ILE A 56 -0.20 -2.74 -5.54
CA ILE A 56 1.17 -3.14 -5.87
C ILE A 56 1.25 -4.65 -6.16
N GLU A 57 0.43 -5.51 -5.52
CA GLU A 57 0.38 -6.96 -5.82
C GLU A 57 -0.15 -7.21 -7.23
N ALA A 58 -1.17 -6.46 -7.67
CA ALA A 58 -1.73 -6.59 -9.01
C ALA A 58 -0.70 -6.22 -10.10
N VAL A 59 0.12 -5.19 -9.84
CA VAL A 59 1.22 -4.78 -10.73
C VAL A 59 2.35 -5.79 -10.68
N TRP A 60 2.92 -5.99 -9.51
CA TRP A 60 4.07 -6.86 -9.24
C TRP A 60 3.70 -7.87 -8.17
N PRO A 61 3.26 -9.09 -8.52
CA PRO A 61 2.98 -10.13 -7.55
C PRO A 61 4.22 -10.53 -6.74
N ALA A 62 4.03 -10.80 -5.44
CA ALA A 62 5.15 -11.08 -4.54
C ALA A 62 5.89 -12.37 -4.88
N ASP A 63 5.18 -13.39 -5.36
CA ASP A 63 5.72 -14.69 -5.77
C ASP A 63 6.63 -14.58 -7.00
N LYS A 64 6.26 -13.74 -7.98
CA LYS A 64 7.00 -13.56 -9.23
C LYS A 64 8.15 -12.55 -9.10
N TYR A 65 7.92 -11.43 -8.41
CA TYR A 65 8.88 -10.31 -8.36
C TYR A 65 9.73 -10.29 -7.08
N ARG A 66 9.45 -11.18 -6.12
CA ARG A 66 10.09 -11.20 -4.79
C ARG A 66 10.08 -9.82 -4.10
N ARG A 67 9.03 -9.03 -4.38
CA ARG A 67 8.95 -7.59 -4.02
C ARG A 67 9.15 -7.33 -2.53
N ASN A 68 8.82 -8.29 -1.68
CA ASN A 68 8.97 -8.22 -0.23
C ASN A 68 10.42 -7.96 0.21
N LEU A 69 11.42 -8.27 -0.63
CA LEU A 69 12.83 -7.96 -0.39
C LEU A 69 13.14 -6.46 -0.60
N TYR A 70 12.27 -5.74 -1.31
CA TYR A 70 12.53 -4.39 -1.82
C TYR A 70 11.50 -3.35 -1.32
N THR A 71 10.46 -3.78 -0.60
CA THR A 71 9.40 -2.88 -0.09
C THR A 71 9.91 -1.85 0.91
N SER A 72 11.02 -2.14 1.60
CA SER A 72 11.64 -1.22 2.56
C SER A 72 12.52 -0.15 1.90
N LEU A 73 12.83 -0.27 0.60
CA LEU A 73 13.67 0.70 -0.11
C LEU A 73 12.92 2.02 -0.32
N SER A 74 13.67 3.13 -0.34
CA SER A 74 13.12 4.49 -0.33
C SER A 74 12.08 4.77 -1.42
N ARG A 75 12.34 4.37 -2.67
CA ARG A 75 11.42 4.53 -3.81
C ARG A 75 10.14 3.68 -3.65
N GLY A 76 10.27 2.43 -3.19
CA GLY A 76 9.13 1.57 -2.88
C GLY A 76 8.24 2.13 -1.77
N GLN A 77 8.85 2.66 -0.70
CA GLN A 77 8.12 3.33 0.38
C GLN A 77 7.40 4.60 -0.09
N ARG A 78 8.05 5.37 -0.98
CA ARG A 78 7.46 6.57 -1.59
C ARG A 78 6.25 6.24 -2.45
N LEU A 79 6.35 5.24 -3.33
CA LEU A 79 5.20 4.74 -4.11
C LEU A 79 4.07 4.28 -3.19
N PHE A 80 4.38 3.47 -2.17
CA PHE A 80 3.36 2.98 -1.24
C PHE A 80 2.66 4.13 -0.50
N THR A 81 3.40 5.17 -0.13
CA THR A 81 2.86 6.37 0.53
C THR A 81 2.05 7.22 -0.43
N PHE A 82 2.48 7.37 -1.68
CA PHE A 82 1.72 8.01 -2.75
C PHE A 82 0.36 7.32 -2.96
N LEU A 83 0.34 6.00 -3.07
CA LEU A 83 -0.90 5.23 -3.22
C LEU A 83 -1.86 5.44 -2.05
N ARG A 84 -1.35 5.42 -0.82
CA ARG A 84 -2.16 5.69 0.37
C ARG A 84 -2.75 7.10 0.35
N ARG A 85 -2.01 8.10 -0.15
CA ARG A 85 -2.52 9.47 -0.31
C ARG A 85 -3.60 9.54 -1.39
N ARG A 86 -3.42 8.85 -2.52
CA ARG A 86 -4.44 8.75 -3.59
C ARG A 86 -5.70 7.99 -3.16
N LEU A 87 -5.59 7.15 -2.14
CA LEU A 87 -6.69 6.44 -1.49
C LEU A 87 -7.30 7.23 -0.32
N ASP A 88 -6.96 8.52 -0.18
CA ASP A 88 -7.45 9.42 0.87
C ASP A 88 -7.24 8.89 2.31
N ASP A 89 -6.11 8.21 2.57
CA ASP A 89 -5.84 7.61 3.88
C ASP A 89 -5.71 8.69 4.98
N PRO A 90 -6.66 8.78 5.93
CA PRO A 90 -6.64 9.80 6.98
C PRO A 90 -5.55 9.55 8.02
N MET A 91 -4.89 8.39 8.00
CA MET A 91 -3.82 8.03 8.94
C MET A 91 -2.43 8.46 8.46
N LEU A 92 -2.32 9.24 7.37
CA LEU A 92 -1.03 9.75 6.91
C LEU A 92 -0.55 10.89 7.83
N GLY A 93 0.68 10.78 8.31
CA GLY A 93 1.32 11.85 9.08
C GLY A 93 2.00 12.90 8.18
N PRO A 94 2.42 14.06 8.71
CA PRO A 94 3.02 15.15 7.92
C PRO A 94 4.27 14.73 7.12
N ARG A 95 5.10 13.83 7.68
CA ARG A 95 6.26 13.27 6.95
C ARG A 95 5.82 12.44 5.74
N GLN A 96 4.73 11.70 5.87
CA GLN A 96 4.20 10.86 4.80
C GLN A 96 3.53 11.71 3.71
N PHE A 97 2.84 12.79 4.08
CA PHE A 97 2.34 13.77 3.12
C PHE A 97 3.45 14.36 2.26
N ARG A 98 4.52 14.88 2.89
CA ARG A 98 5.70 15.40 2.18
C ARG A 98 6.38 14.34 1.32
N MET A 99 6.43 13.10 1.78
CA MET A 99 6.99 11.98 1.02
C MET A 99 6.18 11.68 -0.25
N ALA A 100 4.84 11.65 -0.15
CA ALA A 100 3.95 11.47 -1.28
C ALA A 100 4.01 12.66 -2.25
N PHE A 101 4.03 13.89 -1.73
CA PHE A 101 4.21 15.11 -2.51
C PHE A 101 5.52 15.08 -3.31
N GLY A 102 6.65 14.82 -2.63
CA GLY A 102 7.93 14.74 -3.32
C GLY A 102 8.00 13.62 -4.35
N PHE A 103 7.28 12.50 -4.17
CA PHE A 103 7.18 11.45 -5.19
C PHE A 103 6.38 11.91 -6.41
N GLU A 104 5.19 12.49 -6.20
CA GLU A 104 4.35 13.02 -7.28
C GLU A 104 5.09 14.08 -8.10
N ARG A 105 5.72 15.04 -7.41
CA ARG A 105 6.53 16.09 -8.03
C ARG A 105 7.69 15.52 -8.84
N GLU A 106 8.41 14.52 -8.32
CA GLU A 106 9.53 13.90 -9.03
C GLU A 106 9.07 13.19 -10.32
N VAL A 107 7.94 12.49 -10.27
CA VAL A 107 7.33 11.83 -11.44
C VAL A 107 6.94 12.86 -12.50
N ARG A 108 6.31 13.96 -12.09
CA ARG A 108 5.81 15.01 -12.98
C ARG A 108 6.93 15.85 -13.59
N GLU A 109 7.80 16.44 -12.76
CA GLU A 109 8.85 17.36 -13.21
C GLU A 109 9.92 16.67 -14.07
N ARG A 110 10.25 15.41 -13.74
CA ARG A 110 11.27 14.66 -14.49
C ARG A 110 10.69 13.88 -15.67
N GLY A 111 9.37 13.80 -15.81
CA GLY A 111 8.71 13.01 -16.84
C GLY A 111 9.09 11.52 -16.77
N VAL A 112 9.09 10.94 -15.56
CA VAL A 112 9.51 9.55 -15.31
C VAL A 112 8.35 8.70 -14.79
N VAL A 113 8.53 7.39 -14.82
CA VAL A 113 7.68 6.38 -14.17
C VAL A 113 8.55 5.42 -13.37
N LEU A 114 7.99 4.85 -12.29
CA LEU A 114 8.69 3.88 -11.47
C LEU A 114 8.51 2.46 -12.03
N HIS A 115 9.60 1.70 -12.13
CA HIS A 115 9.59 0.30 -12.49
C HIS A 115 10.29 -0.54 -11.40
N LEU A 116 9.87 -1.80 -11.26
CA LEU A 116 10.55 -2.76 -10.39
C LEU A 116 11.28 -3.78 -11.26
N GLU A 117 12.60 -3.79 -11.16
CA GLU A 117 13.53 -4.72 -11.81
C GLU A 117 14.18 -5.61 -10.72
N PRO A 118 13.64 -6.81 -10.45
CA PRO A 118 14.20 -7.70 -9.44
C PRO A 118 15.64 -8.09 -9.76
N GLY A 119 16.55 -7.97 -8.78
CA GLY A 119 17.94 -8.39 -8.94
C GLY A 119 18.89 -7.28 -9.42
N ALA A 120 18.39 -6.12 -9.81
CA ALA A 120 19.21 -4.93 -9.98
C ALA A 120 19.80 -4.45 -8.64
N ALA A 121 20.93 -3.75 -8.67
CA ALA A 121 21.54 -3.13 -7.47
C ALA A 121 20.58 -2.12 -6.80
N GLU A 122 19.85 -1.36 -7.62
CA GLU A 122 18.70 -0.55 -7.21
C GLU A 122 17.43 -1.07 -7.93
N PRO A 123 16.64 -1.97 -7.30
CA PRO A 123 15.50 -2.61 -7.96
C PRO A 123 14.39 -1.66 -8.39
N TRP A 124 14.21 -0.55 -7.70
CA TRP A 124 13.22 0.46 -8.05
C TRP A 124 13.85 1.49 -8.97
N ILE A 125 13.58 1.41 -10.27
CA ILE A 125 14.26 2.20 -11.30
C ILE A 125 13.31 3.27 -11.82
N TRP A 126 13.85 4.47 -12.04
CA TRP A 126 13.14 5.52 -12.79
C TRP A 126 13.37 5.32 -14.29
N LEU A 127 12.28 5.17 -15.04
CA LEU A 127 12.31 5.11 -16.49
C LEU A 127 11.71 6.38 -17.08
N PRO A 128 12.20 6.89 -18.22
CA PRO A 128 11.49 7.92 -18.97
C PRO A 128 10.07 7.47 -19.31
N ARG A 129 9.10 8.37 -19.15
CA ARG A 129 7.71 8.10 -19.51
C ARG A 129 7.59 7.90 -21.03
N ASP A 130 6.77 6.94 -21.44
CA ASP A 130 6.34 6.79 -22.83
C ASP A 130 4.81 6.93 -22.98
N SER A 131 4.33 6.85 -24.22
CA SER A 131 2.90 7.00 -24.52
C SER A 131 2.02 5.86 -23.98
N GLY A 132 2.59 4.71 -23.64
CA GLY A 132 1.87 3.57 -23.05
C GLY A 132 1.64 3.71 -21.55
N ASP A 133 2.38 4.59 -20.87
CA ASP A 133 2.25 4.85 -19.44
C ASP A 133 1.02 5.70 -19.09
N ASP A 134 0.52 6.48 -20.05
CA ASP A 134 -0.58 7.45 -19.86
C ASP A 134 -0.32 8.36 -18.64
N GLN A 135 -1.21 8.39 -17.64
CA GLN A 135 -1.06 9.16 -16.40
C GLN A 135 -0.43 8.34 -15.24
N MET A 136 -0.10 7.06 -15.45
CA MET A 136 0.37 6.21 -14.36
C MET A 136 1.73 6.67 -13.82
N VAL A 137 1.95 6.54 -12.52
CA VAL A 137 3.25 6.80 -11.88
C VAL A 137 4.21 5.60 -11.97
N ILE A 138 3.78 4.51 -12.60
CA ILE A 138 4.53 3.28 -12.77
C ILE A 138 4.56 2.83 -14.23
N ARG A 139 5.61 2.08 -14.59
CA ARG A 139 5.63 1.30 -15.83
C ARG A 139 4.90 -0.01 -15.60
N TRP A 140 3.78 -0.22 -16.29
CA TRP A 140 3.06 -1.49 -16.22
C TRP A 140 3.93 -2.62 -16.79
N PRO A 141 4.09 -3.77 -16.12
CA PRO A 141 4.97 -4.82 -16.61
C PRO A 141 4.47 -5.42 -17.93
N GLU A 142 5.40 -5.62 -18.86
CA GLU A 142 5.12 -6.15 -20.18
C GLU A 142 4.45 -7.54 -20.13
N GLY A 143 3.53 -7.78 -21.08
CA GLY A 143 2.82 -9.06 -21.20
C GLY A 143 1.78 -9.33 -20.10
N ARG A 144 1.51 -8.37 -19.20
CA ARG A 144 0.43 -8.47 -18.21
C ARG A 144 -0.77 -7.65 -18.63
N VAL A 145 -1.96 -8.26 -18.56
CA VAL A 145 -3.21 -7.54 -18.76
C VAL A 145 -3.38 -6.51 -17.64
N LYS A 146 -3.52 -5.23 -18.02
CA LYS A 146 -3.85 -4.14 -17.09
C LYS A 146 -5.30 -4.35 -16.59
N PRO A 147 -5.54 -4.50 -15.27
CA PRO A 147 -6.89 -4.56 -14.73
C PRO A 147 -7.72 -3.34 -15.16
N THR A 148 -9.03 -3.47 -15.23
CA THR A 148 -9.93 -2.33 -15.45
C THR A 148 -10.61 -1.93 -14.14
N GLY A 149 -10.92 -0.64 -14.00
CA GLY A 149 -11.72 -0.10 -12.89
C GLY A 149 -10.92 0.57 -11.77
N LYS A 150 -11.64 0.85 -10.67
CA LYS A 150 -11.21 1.74 -9.57
C LYS A 150 -9.91 1.35 -8.86
N LEU A 151 -9.47 0.10 -9.00
CA LEU A 151 -8.23 -0.36 -8.38
C LEU A 151 -7.00 0.36 -8.94
N LEU A 152 -7.05 0.85 -10.19
CA LEU A 152 -5.90 1.49 -10.83
C LEU A 152 -5.91 3.02 -10.77
N GLU A 153 -7.04 3.67 -10.47
CA GLU A 153 -7.12 5.13 -10.34
C GLU A 153 -6.07 5.72 -9.36
N PRO A 154 -5.69 5.03 -8.27
CA PRO A 154 -4.63 5.52 -7.39
C PRO A 154 -3.22 5.46 -7.98
N LEU A 155 -3.00 4.74 -9.09
CA LEU A 155 -1.72 4.72 -9.79
C LEU A 155 -1.54 5.92 -10.70
N ASP A 156 -2.62 6.60 -11.09
CA ASP A 156 -2.54 7.77 -11.93
C ASP A 156 -2.12 8.99 -11.10
N LEU A 157 -1.34 9.86 -11.75
CA LEU A 157 -1.07 11.20 -11.23
C LEU A 157 -2.41 11.90 -10.91
N PRO A 158 -2.48 12.66 -9.80
CA PRO A 158 -3.63 13.52 -9.57
C PRO A 158 -3.75 14.52 -10.74
N PRO A 159 -4.99 14.90 -11.12
CA PRO A 159 -5.22 15.81 -12.24
C PRO A 159 -4.55 17.16 -12.02
N GLU A 160 -4.57 17.64 -10.78
CA GLU A 160 -3.84 18.82 -10.33
C GLU A 160 -2.65 18.39 -9.45
N PRO A 161 -1.49 19.06 -9.57
CA PRO A 161 -0.37 18.84 -8.65
C PRO A 161 -0.82 19.06 -7.20
N TRP A 162 -0.26 18.28 -6.29
CA TRP A 162 -0.52 18.52 -4.87
C TRP A 162 0.20 19.76 -4.38
N GLU A 163 -0.42 20.52 -3.50
CA GLU A 163 0.24 21.61 -2.78
C GLU A 163 0.94 21.05 -1.51
N ASP A 164 2.02 21.72 -1.10
CA ASP A 164 2.84 21.38 0.08
C ASP A 164 2.32 22.10 1.35
#